data_AF-A0A931T1N1-F1
#
_entry.id   AF-A0A931T1N1-F1
#
_cell.length_a   1.000
_cell.length_b   1.000
_cell.length_c   1.000
_cell.angle_alpha   90.00
_cell.angle_beta   90.00
_cell.angle_gamma   90.00
#
_symmetry.space_group_name_H-M   'P 1'
#
loop_
_entity.id
_entity.type
_entity.pdbx_description
1 polymer ?
#
loop_
_entity_poly.entity_id
_entity_poly.type
_entity_poly.pdbx_seq_one_letter_code
_entity_poly.pdbx_strand_id
1 'polypeptide(L)' 'MAGCQQRQAAQAPSAPVTLTIESWRNDDLPVWQDTILPAFMKRYPNIKVVFAPTAPTEYNAALNAKLEGGTAGDLITCRP' A
#
# COMPACT_ATOMS: atom_id res chain seq x y z
N MET A 1 26.95 -10.88 31.05
CA MET A 1 26.09 -11.85 30.34
C MET A 1 24.96 -11.05 29.71
N ALA A 2 25.08 -10.84 28.39
CA ALA A 2 24.17 -10.04 27.58
C ALA A 2 22.78 -10.67 27.53
N GLY A 3 21.75 -9.84 27.68
CA GLY A 3 20.37 -10.20 27.41
C GLY A 3 19.68 -8.99 26.80
N CYS A 4 19.87 -8.76 25.49
CA CYS A 4 18.95 -7.96 24.70
C CYS A 4 17.59 -8.64 24.76
N GLN A 5 16.81 -8.30 25.78
CA GLN A 5 15.41 -8.66 25.88
C GLN A 5 14.72 -7.96 24.71
N GLN A 6 14.43 -8.74 23.66
CA GLN A 6 13.64 -8.31 22.53
C GLN A 6 12.37 -7.67 23.07
N ARG A 7 12.30 -6.34 22.96
CA ARG A 7 11.05 -5.61 23.08
C ARG A 7 10.15 -6.13 21.97
N GLN A 8 9.37 -7.15 22.29
CA GLN A 8 8.15 -7.42 21.54
C GLN A 8 7.30 -6.17 21.71
N ALA A 9 7.26 -5.36 20.65
CA ALA A 9 6.20 -4.38 20.50
C ALA A 9 4.90 -5.18 20.60
N ALA A 10 4.18 -5.00 21.71
CA ALA A 10 2.83 -5.51 21.84
C ALA A 10 2.04 -4.94 20.65
N GLN A 11 1.82 -5.77 19.63
CA GLN A 11 0.90 -5.44 18.56
C GLN A 11 -0.48 -5.47 19.20
N ALA A 12 -0.98 -4.30 19.60
CA ALA A 12 -2.41 -4.14 19.83
C ALA A 12 -3.14 -4.70 18.60
N PRO A 13 -4.29 -5.38 18.76
CA PRO A 13 -5.11 -5.76 17.62
C PRO A 13 -5.59 -4.46 16.95
N SER A 14 -4.81 -4.00 15.98
CA SER A 14 -5.17 -2.88 15.13
C SER A 14 -6.42 -3.28 14.37
N ALA A 15 -7.45 -2.44 14.41
CA ALA A 15 -8.62 -2.61 13.54
C ALA A 15 -8.16 -2.90 12.10
N PRO A 16 -8.89 -3.72 11.34
CA PRO A 16 -8.50 -4.05 9.97
C PRO A 16 -8.30 -2.75 9.16
N VAL A 17 -7.06 -2.48 8.76
CA VAL A 17 -6.69 -1.29 7.99
C VAL A 17 -6.67 -1.67 6.51
N THR A 18 -7.31 -0.86 5.67
CA THR A 18 -7.16 -0.97 4.22
C THR A 18 -6.31 0.19 3.73
N LEU A 19 -5.19 -0.10 3.06
CA LEU A 19 -4.32 0.88 2.42
C LEU A 19 -4.48 0.77 0.90
N THR A 20 -4.67 1.90 0.24
CA THR A 20 -4.77 1.98 -1.22
C THR A 20 -3.51 2.62 -1.79
N ILE A 21 -2.88 1.93 -2.73
CA ILE A 21 -1.71 2.42 -3.47
C ILE A 21 -2.16 2.87 -4.85
N GLU A 22 -2.05 4.18 -5.10
CA GLU A 22 -2.28 4.80 -6.40
C GLU A 22 -0.98 4.74 -7.21
N SER A 23 -1.04 4.09 -8.37
CA SER A 23 0.13 3.99 -9.25
C SER A 23 -0.18 4.20 -10.71
N TRP A 24 0.83 4.61 -11.47
CA TRP A 24 0.78 4.62 -12.93
C TRP A 24 1.38 3.36 -13.56
N ARG A 25 1.97 2.46 -12.75
CA ARG A 25 2.71 1.30 -13.22
C ARG A 25 1.80 0.08 -13.37
N ASN A 26 1.00 0.07 -14.44
CA ASN A 26 0.15 -1.07 -14.79
C ASN A 26 0.96 -2.35 -15.00
N ASP A 27 2.17 -2.23 -15.55
CA ASP A 27 3.03 -3.38 -15.85
C ASP A 27 3.52 -4.12 -14.59
N ASP A 28 3.52 -3.46 -13.43
CA ASP A 28 3.92 -4.06 -12.16
C ASP A 28 2.74 -4.77 -11.45
N LEU A 29 1.52 -4.66 -11.97
CA LEU A 29 0.31 -5.20 -11.36
C LEU A 29 0.44 -6.70 -10.99
N PRO A 30 1.02 -7.59 -11.84
CA PRO A 30 1.21 -8.99 -11.49
C PRO A 30 2.17 -9.17 -10.31
N VAL A 31 3.30 -8.44 -10.29
CA VAL A 31 4.29 -8.55 -9.20
C VAL A 31 3.69 -8.08 -7.87
N TRP A 32 2.88 -7.02 -7.90
CA TRP A 32 2.17 -6.56 -6.71
C TRP A 32 1.17 -7.61 -6.23
N GLN A 33 0.26 -8.08 -7.07
CA GLN A 33 -0.81 -9.00 -6.66
C GLN A 33 -0.31 -10.41 -6.29
N ASP A 34 0.71 -10.91 -6.99
CA ASP A 34 1.10 -12.31 -6.87
C ASP A 34 2.29 -12.53 -5.91
N THR A 35 3.11 -11.50 -5.69
CA THR A 35 4.34 -11.64 -4.91
C THR A 35 4.39 -10.69 -3.71
N ILE A 36 4.29 -9.38 -3.93
CA ILE A 36 4.52 -8.38 -2.88
C ILE A 36 3.38 -8.38 -1.86
N LEU A 37 2.14 -8.23 -2.33
CA LEU A 37 0.97 -8.13 -1.45
C LEU A 37 0.74 -9.43 -0.65
N PRO A 38 0.84 -10.64 -1.22
CA PRO A 38 0.71 -11.89 -0.45
C PRO A 38 1.79 -12.03 0.62
N ALA A 39 3.04 -11.68 0.30
CA ALA A 39 4.14 -11.72 1.27
C ALA A 39 3.92 -10.72 2.41
N PHE A 40 3.44 -9.51 2.10
CA PHE A 40 3.14 -8.47 3.09
C PHE A 40 1.97 -8.87 3.98
N MET A 41 0.84 -9.28 3.40
CA MET A 41 -0.36 -9.69 4.16
C MET A 41 -0.10 -10.92 5.03
N LYS A 42 0.81 -11.82 4.61
CA LYS A 42 1.25 -12.95 5.45
C LYS A 42 1.96 -12.48 6.73
N ARG A 43 2.71 -11.38 6.66
CA ARG A 43 3.39 -10.79 7.83
C ARG A 43 2.47 -9.89 8.64
N TYR A 44 1.51 -9.23 7.99
CA TYR A 44 0.58 -8.27 8.56
C TYR A 44 -0.87 -8.63 8.18
N PRO A 45 -1.46 -9.67 8.81
CA PRO A 45 -2.80 -10.13 8.45
C PRO A 45 -3.90 -9.09 8.72
N ASN A 46 -3.60 -8.09 9.55
CA ASN A 46 -4.52 -7.02 9.92
C ASN A 46 -4.53 -5.86 8.90
N ILE A 47 -3.63 -5.88 7.91
CA ILE A 47 -3.48 -4.80 6.92
C ILE A 47 -3.77 -5.36 5.53
N LYS A 48 -4.87 -4.91 4.94
CA LYS A 48 -5.21 -5.17 3.55
C LYS A 48 -4.61 -4.06 2.70
N VAL A 49 -3.88 -4.41 1.65
CA VAL A 49 -3.30 -3.43 0.73
C VAL A 49 -3.89 -3.66 -0.66
N VAL A 50 -4.41 -2.60 -1.27
CA VAL A 50 -5.03 -2.61 -2.60
C VAL A 50 -4.16 -1.79 -3.54
N PHE A 51 -3.71 -2.41 -4.62
CA PHE A 51 -2.97 -1.71 -5.67
C PHE A 51 -3.95 -1.26 -6.76
N ALA A 52 -4.12 0.04 -6.93
CA ALA A 52 -5.07 0.67 -7.85
C ALA A 52 -4.32 1.42 -8.95
N PRO A 53 -3.83 0.72 -9.99
CA PRO A 53 -3.09 1.37 -11.04
C PRO A 53 -4.03 2.10 -12.01
N THR A 54 -3.61 3.26 -12.50
CA THR A 54 -4.28 4.06 -13.54
C THR A 54 -3.35 4.19 -14.74
N ALA A 55 -3.90 4.23 -15.95
CA ALA A 55 -3.10 4.33 -17.16
C ALA A 55 -2.10 5.51 -17.10
N PRO A 56 -0.85 5.35 -17.61
CA PRO A 56 0.14 6.41 -17.53
C PRO A 56 -0.28 7.74 -18.16
N THR A 57 -1.09 7.72 -19.21
CA THR A 57 -1.60 8.96 -19.83
C THR A 57 -2.60 9.70 -18.94
N GLU A 58 -3.32 8.99 -18.08
CA GLU A 58 -4.46 9.50 -17.29
C GLU A 58 -4.11 9.79 -15.83
N TYR A 59 -3.06 9.17 -15.31
CA TYR A 59 -2.71 9.19 -13.88
C TYR A 59 -2.69 10.58 -13.24
N ASN A 60 -2.06 11.59 -13.86
CA ASN A 60 -1.96 12.92 -13.26
C ASN A 60 -3.34 13.59 -13.15
N ALA A 61 -4.18 13.47 -14.18
CA ALA A 61 -5.52 14.03 -14.17
C ALA A 61 -6.40 13.29 -13.14
N ALA A 62 -6.35 11.96 -13.13
CA ALA A 62 -7.09 11.13 -12.18
C ALA A 62 -6.65 11.39 -10.73
N LEU A 63 -5.34 11.53 -10.48
CA LEU A 63 -4.78 11.82 -9.17
C LEU A 63 -5.24 13.20 -8.67
N ASN A 64 -5.13 14.23 -9.50
CA ASN A 64 -5.57 15.59 -9.12
C ASN A 64 -7.06 15.60 -8.77
N ALA A 65 -7.91 14.96 -9.58
CA ALA A 65 -9.34 14.85 -9.30
C ALA A 65 -9.62 14.13 -7.97
N LYS A 66 -8.88 13.06 -7.68
CA LYS A 66 -8.98 12.33 -6.41
C LYS A 66 -8.50 13.17 -5.22
N LEU A 67 -7.44 13.95 -5.38
CA LEU A 67 -6.93 14.85 -4.34
C LEU A 67 -7.92 15.98 -4.03
N GLU A 68 -8.44 16.63 -5.07
CA GLU A 68 -9.48 17.68 -4.94
C GLU A 68 -10.76 17.12 -4.31
N GLY A 69 -11.14 15.90 -4.66
CA GLY A 69 -12.29 15.21 -4.10
C GLY A 69 -12.06 14.58 -2.73
N GLY A 70 -10.83 14.60 -2.19
CA GLY A 70 -10.51 13.96 -0.91
C GLY A 70 -10.62 12.43 -0.92
N THR A 71 -10.50 11.80 -2.09
CA THR A 71 -10.64 10.35 -2.32
C THR A 71 -9.37 9.69 -2.86
N ALA A 72 -8.23 10.38 -2.79
CA ALA A 72 -6.93 9.80 -3.14
C ALA A 72 -6.56 8.65 -2.20
N GLY A 73 -5.88 7.64 -2.74
CA GLY A 73 -5.34 6.55 -1.93
C GLY A 73 -4.28 7.03 -0.94
N ASP A 74 -4.00 6.17 0.03
CA ASP A 74 -3.07 6.44 1.14
C ASP A 74 -1.62 6.60 0.68
N LEU A 75 -1.25 5.88 -0.39
CA LEU A 75 0.10 5.85 -0.92
C LEU A 75 0.08 6.26 -2.39
N ILE A 76 0.77 7.34 -2.72
CA ILE A 76 0.81 7.89 -4.08
C ILE A 76 2.21 7.67 -4.64
N THR A 77 2.32 6.99 -5.78
CA THR A 77 3.61 6.84 -6.46
C THR A 77 3.95 8.10 -7.25
N CYS A 78 5.14 8.67 -6.99
CA CYS A 78 5.65 9.79 -7.77
C CYS A 78 6.06 9.33 -9.18
N ARG A 79 5.98 10.25 -10.13
CA ARG A 79 6.66 10.09 -11.42
C ARG A 79 8.09 10.62 -11.30
N PRO A 80 9.04 9.99 -12.01
CA PRO A 80 10.38 10.55 -12.15
C PRO A 80 10.35 11.90 -12.87
#